data_AF-A0A7X6UQR0-F1
#
_entry.id   AF-A0A7X6UQR0-F1
#
_cell.length_a   1.000
_cell.length_b   1.000
_cell.length_c   1.000
_cell.angle_alpha   90.00
_cell.angle_beta   90.00
_cell.angle_gamma   90.00
#
_symmetry.space_group_name_H-M   'P 1'
#
loop_
_entity.id
_entity.type
_entity.pdbx_description
1 polymer ?
#
loop_
_entity_poly.entity_id
_entity_poly.type
_entity_poly.pdbx_seq_one_letter_code
_entity_poly.pdbx_strand_id
1 'polypeptide(L)'
;MTGSAEAFKTPKTKVVEELIIKNKLGLHLRPVKQFVIAASKYTSDVFVKHQDINASGKSIISMMTLVAACGAKLKVTIVGEDAEAAMKEIRDLVENKFYEE
;
A
#
# COMPACT_ATOMS: atom_id res chain seq x y z
N MET A 1 22.07 -36.67 10.02
CA MET A 1 21.22 -35.79 10.85
C MET A 1 22.02 -34.56 11.21
N THR A 2 21.89 -33.47 10.44
CA THR A 2 22.40 -32.15 10.81
C THR A 2 21.28 -31.17 10.54
N GLY A 3 20.78 -30.58 11.62
CA GLY A 3 19.54 -29.82 11.65
C GLY A 3 19.57 -28.63 10.69
N SER A 4 18.51 -28.53 9.89
CA SER A 4 18.17 -27.29 9.21
C SER A 4 17.81 -26.29 10.30
N ALA A 5 18.58 -25.21 10.42
CA ALA A 5 18.28 -24.13 11.34
C ALA A 5 16.90 -23.57 10.98
N GLU A 6 15.93 -23.77 11.87
CA GLU A 6 14.64 -23.10 11.78
C GLU A 6 14.92 -21.59 11.89
N ALA A 7 14.70 -20.88 10.79
CA ALA A 7 14.83 -19.43 10.75
C ALA A 7 13.95 -18.82 11.86
N PHE A 8 14.57 -18.06 12.75
CA PHE A 8 13.87 -17.22 13.73
C PHE A 8 12.92 -16.30 12.94
N LYS A 9 11.61 -16.61 12.94
CA LYS A 9 10.60 -15.74 12.35
C LYS A 9 10.44 -14.53 13.26
N THR A 10 11.01 -13.39 12.87
CA THR A 10 10.71 -12.10 13.51
C THR A 10 9.18 -11.89 13.49
N PRO A 11 8.56 -11.45 14.59
CA PRO A 11 7.14 -11.07 14.56
C PRO A 11 6.95 -9.96 13.52
N LYS A 12 6.14 -10.22 12.49
CA LYS A 12 5.83 -9.21 11.47
C LYS A 12 4.82 -8.21 12.05
N THR A 13 5.20 -6.94 12.11
CA THR A 13 4.28 -5.84 12.46
C THR A 13 3.18 -5.74 11.41
N LYS A 14 1.93 -5.54 11.85
CA LYS A 14 0.78 -5.35 10.97
C LYS A 14 0.12 -4.01 11.28
N VAL A 15 0.04 -3.16 10.27
CA VAL A 15 -0.63 -1.85 10.33
C VAL A 15 -1.81 -1.85 9.35
N VAL A 16 -2.94 -1.31 9.76
CA VAL A 16 -4.16 -1.24 8.95
C VAL A 16 -4.78 0.13 9.08
N GLU A 17 -5.01 0.80 7.95
CA GLU A 17 -5.61 2.14 7.93
C GLU A 17 -6.60 2.30 6.78
N GLU A 18 -7.62 3.13 6.99
CA GLU A 18 -8.52 3.60 5.94
C GLU A 18 -8.06 4.98 5.45
N LEU A 19 -7.73 5.07 4.17
CA LEU A 19 -7.28 6.30 3.52
C LEU A 19 -8.32 6.75 2.48
N ILE A 20 -8.56 8.06 2.40
CA ILE A 20 -9.51 8.65 1.45
C ILE A 20 -8.75 9.26 0.28
N ILE A 21 -9.09 8.87 -0.94
CA ILE A 21 -8.54 9.45 -2.17
C ILE A 21 -9.11 10.86 -2.36
N LYS A 22 -8.23 11.87 -2.43
CA LYS A 22 -8.59 13.29 -2.43
C LYS A 22 -8.23 14.04 -3.72
N ASN A 23 -7.42 13.44 -4.59
CA ASN A 23 -7.11 13.99 -5.90
C ASN A 23 -8.29 13.79 -6.87
N LYS A 24 -8.50 14.75 -7.76
CA LYS A 24 -9.72 14.86 -8.57
C LYS A 24 -9.97 13.66 -9.48
N LEU A 25 -8.92 13.10 -10.06
CA LEU A 25 -9.00 12.02 -11.05
C LEU A 25 -8.92 10.60 -10.44
N GLY A 26 -8.73 10.50 -9.12
CA GLY A 26 -8.63 9.20 -8.43
C GLY A 26 -7.34 8.43 -8.73
N LEU A 27 -7.33 7.11 -8.52
CA LEU A 27 -6.17 6.25 -8.78
C LEU A 27 -5.96 5.95 -10.27
N HIS A 28 -5.63 6.98 -11.07
CA HIS A 28 -5.09 6.79 -12.42
C HIS A 28 -3.59 6.48 -12.39
N LEU A 29 -2.99 6.34 -13.58
CA LEU A 29 -1.62 5.83 -13.73
C LEU A 29 -0.56 6.59 -12.93
N ARG A 30 -0.68 7.92 -12.75
CA ARG A 30 0.32 8.72 -12.05
C ARG A 30 0.26 8.51 -10.52
N PRO A 31 -0.86 8.71 -9.82
CA PRO A 31 -1.05 8.31 -8.43
C PRO A 31 -0.67 6.85 -8.16
N VAL A 32 -1.08 5.93 -9.05
CA VAL A 32 -0.72 4.51 -8.93
C VAL A 32 0.80 4.31 -9.01
N LYS A 33 1.50 4.93 -9.96
CA LYS A 33 2.96 4.84 -10.04
C LYS A 33 3.64 5.38 -8.79
N GLN A 34 3.22 6.53 -8.28
CA GLN A 34 3.79 7.09 -7.05
C GLN A 34 3.54 6.18 -5.84
N PHE A 35 2.33 5.63 -5.71
CA PHE A 35 2.00 4.66 -4.66
C PHE A 35 2.92 3.43 -4.75
N VAL A 36 3.05 2.84 -5.95
CA VAL A 36 3.87 1.65 -6.16
C VAL A 36 5.35 1.93 -5.88
N ILE A 37 5.86 3.10 -6.30
CA ILE A 37 7.24 3.50 -6.00
C ILE A 37 7.45 3.64 -4.49
N ALA A 38 6.54 4.32 -3.77
CA ALA A 38 6.61 4.45 -2.31
C ALA A 38 6.55 3.07 -1.63
N ALA A 39 5.55 2.24 -1.95
CA ALA A 39 5.39 0.90 -1.38
C ALA A 39 6.58 -0.02 -1.66
N SER A 40 7.22 0.10 -2.82
CA SER A 40 8.34 -0.77 -3.23
C SER A 40 9.67 -0.42 -2.56
N LYS A 41 9.77 0.70 -1.82
CA LYS A 41 10.95 1.01 -0.99
C LYS A 41 11.08 0.10 0.23
N TYR A 42 9.98 -0.54 0.62
CA TYR A 42 9.87 -1.29 1.86
C TYR A 42 9.88 -2.80 1.59
N THR A 43 10.35 -3.56 2.57
CA THR A 43 10.33 -5.02 2.56
C THR A 43 8.95 -5.58 2.91
N SER A 44 8.12 -4.83 3.67
CA SER A 44 6.75 -5.21 4.02
C SER A 44 5.87 -5.51 2.82
N ASP A 45 4.96 -6.47 2.99
CA ASP A 45 3.88 -6.73 2.04
C ASP A 45 2.82 -5.62 2.18
N VAL A 46 2.41 -5.02 1.07
CA VAL A 46 1.42 -3.93 1.03
C VAL A 46 0.18 -4.41 0.27
N PHE A 47 -0.95 -4.42 0.94
CA PHE A 47 -2.25 -4.79 0.38
C PHE A 47 -3.19 -3.59 0.40
N VAL A 48 -3.89 -3.37 -0.70
CA VAL A 48 -4.87 -2.29 -0.84
C VAL A 48 -6.20 -2.89 -1.25
N LYS A 49 -7.26 -2.56 -0.51
CA LYS A 49 -8.62 -3.01 -0.79
C LYS A 49 -9.52 -1.81 -1.06
N HIS A 50 -10.30 -1.89 -2.13
CA HIS A 50 -11.39 -0.98 -2.44
C HIS A 50 -12.62 -1.82 -2.77
N GLN A 51 -13.70 -1.66 -1.99
CA GLN A 51 -14.88 -2.53 -2.06
C GLN A 51 -14.46 -4.01 -1.95
N ASP A 52 -14.77 -4.86 -2.93
CA ASP A 52 -14.41 -6.29 -2.93
C ASP A 52 -13.10 -6.59 -3.69
N ILE A 53 -12.48 -5.57 -4.28
CA ILE A 53 -11.26 -5.71 -5.06
C ILE A 53 -10.05 -5.57 -4.14
N ASN A 54 -9.16 -6.56 -4.21
CA ASN A 54 -7.88 -6.55 -3.52
C ASN A 54 -6.75 -6.38 -4.52
N ALA A 55 -5.76 -5.58 -4.15
CA ALA A 55 -4.58 -5.32 -4.95
C ALA A 55 -3.31 -5.39 -4.12
N SER A 56 -2.21 -5.76 -4.79
CA SER A 56 -0.87 -5.54 -4.25
C SER A 56 -0.48 -4.08 -4.45
N GLY A 57 -0.13 -3.40 -3.38
CA GLY A 57 0.38 -2.03 -3.40
C GLY A 57 1.71 -1.86 -4.14
N LYS A 58 2.40 -2.97 -4.48
CA LYS A 58 3.66 -2.99 -5.23
C LYS A 58 3.49 -3.34 -6.71
N SER A 59 2.26 -3.48 -7.21
CA SER A 59 1.99 -3.82 -8.61
C SER A 59 1.13 -2.74 -9.28
N ILE A 60 1.68 -2.08 -10.29
CA ILE A 60 0.96 -1.07 -11.09
C ILE A 60 -0.32 -1.66 -11.67
N ILE A 61 -0.23 -2.84 -12.29
CA ILE A 61 -1.38 -3.50 -12.93
C ILE A 61 -2.45 -3.80 -11.89
N SER A 62 -2.06 -4.37 -10.74
CA SER A 62 -3.00 -4.70 -9.68
C SER A 62 -3.67 -3.47 -9.07
N MET A 63 -2.94 -2.37 -8.90
CA MET A 63 -3.49 -1.13 -8.35
C MET A 63 -4.47 -0.45 -9.31
N MET A 64 -4.22 -0.54 -10.63
CA MET A 64 -5.13 0.02 -11.65
C MET A 64 -6.50 -0.68 -11.68
N THR A 65 -6.62 -1.93 -11.19
CA THR A 65 -7.90 -2.64 -11.13
C THR A 65 -8.81 -2.16 -10.00
N LEU A 66 -8.31 -1.37 -9.04
CA LEU A 66 -9.10 -0.89 -7.91
C LEU A 66 -10.19 0.11 -8.31
N VAL A 67 -10.02 0.82 -9.43
CA VAL A 67 -10.97 1.83 -9.95
C VAL A 67 -11.45 2.78 -8.83
N ALA A 68 -10.51 3.33 -8.07
CA ALA A 68 -10.82 4.19 -6.92
C ALA A 68 -10.88 5.67 -7.33
N ALA A 69 -12.09 6.22 -7.44
CA ALA A 69 -12.32 7.63 -7.76
C ALA A 69 -12.05 8.57 -6.55
N CYS A 70 -12.10 9.89 -6.78
CA CYS A 70 -12.10 10.86 -5.69
C CYS A 70 -13.23 10.55 -4.68
N GLY A 71 -12.89 10.59 -3.39
CA GLY A 71 -13.78 10.20 -2.28
C GLY A 71 -13.80 8.70 -1.98
N ALA A 72 -13.14 7.86 -2.79
CA ALA A 72 -13.02 6.43 -2.51
C ALA A 72 -12.25 6.18 -1.21
N LYS A 73 -12.73 5.20 -0.43
CA LYS A 73 -12.06 4.70 0.77
C LYS A 73 -11.22 3.49 0.42
N LEU A 74 -9.93 3.57 0.67
CA LEU A 74 -8.99 2.46 0.53
C LEU A 74 -8.67 1.91 1.92
N LYS A 75 -8.83 0.61 2.09
CA LYS A 75 -8.26 -0.08 3.24
C LYS A 75 -6.85 -0.54 2.88
N VAL A 76 -5.85 0.10 3.46
CA VAL A 76 -4.44 -0.27 3.29
C VAL A 76 -4.03 -1.15 4.46
N THR A 77 -3.41 -2.29 4.16
CA THR A 77 -2.87 -3.22 5.15
C THR A 77 -1.41 -3.49 4.80
N ILE A 78 -0.53 -3.29 5.77
CA ILE A 78 0.91 -3.49 5.59
C ILE A 78 1.43 -4.46 6.63
N VAL A 79 2.21 -5.45 6.20
CA VAL A 79 2.72 -6.52 7.06
C VAL A 79 4.23 -6.71 6.84
N GLY A 80 5.02 -6.46 7.88
CA GLY A 80 6.48 -6.60 7.86
C GLY A 80 7.15 -5.72 8.91
N GLU A 81 8.49 -5.78 8.98
CA GLU A 81 9.27 -5.08 10.01
C GLU A 81 9.24 -3.55 9.84
N ASP A 82 9.11 -3.07 8.61
CA ASP A 82 9.06 -1.65 8.24
C ASP A 82 7.62 -1.14 7.97
N ALA A 83 6.59 -1.85 8.48
CA ALA A 83 5.19 -1.58 8.16
C ALA A 83 4.70 -0.18 8.59
N GLU A 84 5.15 0.33 9.75
CA GLU A 84 4.78 1.68 10.21
C GLU A 84 5.38 2.78 9.34
N ALA A 85 6.65 2.64 8.95
CA ALA A 85 7.32 3.58 8.06
C ALA A 85 6.66 3.61 6.67
N ALA A 86 6.35 2.42 6.13
CA ALA A 86 5.63 2.28 4.87
C ALA A 86 4.23 2.91 4.93
N MET A 87 3.49 2.68 6.02
CA MET A 87 2.14 3.26 6.18
C MET A 87 2.22 4.78 6.26
N LYS A 88 3.19 5.32 7.00
CA LYS A 88 3.40 6.77 7.10
C LYS A 88 3.64 7.39 5.72
N GLU A 89 4.55 6.86 4.92
CA GLU A 89 4.85 7.43 3.60
C GLU A 89 3.64 7.32 2.65
N ILE A 90 2.92 6.19 2.67
CA ILE A 90 1.70 6.01 1.87
C ILE A 90 0.61 7.00 2.30
N ARG A 91 0.41 7.18 3.61
CA ARG A 91 -0.54 8.15 4.15
C ARG A 91 -0.18 9.57 3.70
N ASP A 92 1.08 9.96 3.86
CA ASP A 92 1.58 11.28 3.46
C ASP A 92 1.32 11.52 1.96
N LEU A 93 1.54 10.51 1.11
CA LEU A 93 1.28 10.60 -0.33
C LEU A 93 -0.22 10.84 -0.63
N VAL A 94 -1.12 10.10 0.04
CA VAL A 94 -2.57 10.24 -0.13
C VAL A 94 -3.08 11.58 0.42
N GLU A 95 -2.58 12.03 1.58
CA GLU A 95 -2.95 13.30 2.20
C GLU A 95 -2.51 14.50 1.36
N ASN A 96 -1.34 14.41 0.72
CA ASN A 96 -0.86 15.39 -0.24
C ASN A 96 -1.46 15.23 -1.65
N LYS A 97 -2.56 14.46 -1.79
CA LYS A 97 -3.27 14.24 -3.05
C LYS A 97 -2.34 13.78 -4.19
N PHE A 98 -1.34 12.94 -3.90
CA PHE A 98 -0.38 12.48 -4.91
C PHE A 98 0.39 13.63 -5.61
N TYR A 99 0.40 14.81 -4.99
CA TYR A 99 0.96 16.05 -5.55
C TYR A 99 0.32 16.44 -6.90
N GLU A 100 -1.00 16.29 -6.98
CA GLU A 100 -1.87 16.73 -8.08
C GLU A 100 -3.18 17.36 -7.55
N GLU A 101 -3.97 17.96 -8.44
CA GLU A 101 -5.20 18.70 -8.11
C GLU A 101 -6.38 17.81 -7.67
#